data_AF-A0A832NU00-F1
#
_entry.id   AF-A0A832NU00-F1
#
_cell.length_a   1.000
_cell.length_b   1.000
_cell.length_c   1.000
_cell.angle_alpha   90.00
_cell.angle_beta   90.00
_cell.angle_gamma   90.00
#
_symmetry.space_group_name_H-M   'P 1'
#
loop_
_entity.id
_entity.type
_entity.pdbx_description
1 polymer ?
#
loop_
_entity_poly.entity_id
_entity_poly.type
_entity_poly.pdbx_seq_one_letter_code
_entity_poly.pdbx_strand_id
1 'polypeptide(L)'
;MFNFKTCEKPPCNTYICGEGPFCFRHSPNKEDLYKSCLASLLGDSDVIDLSITGAEFENLTLPKKGFVSSNMAWCTFRDIDFSACTFITSFFDFCLFENCRFNGINSRYSIFSGSKMIGCDFSGSSITHTNFVGIDTLNCNFGDCDLYYSNFGTSYLRDTDFIDCNLKKADFSHTNQRRVSFRYSNYEEARH
;
A
#
# COMPACT_ATOMS: atom_id res chain seq x y z
N MET A 1 2.05 -2.08 -20.01
CA MET A 1 2.55 -0.69 -20.14
C MET A 1 1.49 0.18 -19.51
N PHE A 2 1.82 0.94 -18.46
CA PHE A 2 0.86 1.78 -17.73
C PHE A 2 0.32 2.88 -18.66
N ASN A 3 -0.99 3.14 -18.63
CA ASN A 3 -1.61 4.18 -19.46
C ASN A 3 -1.94 5.44 -18.65
N PHE A 4 -1.00 5.90 -17.83
CA PHE A 4 -1.18 7.14 -17.10
C PHE A 4 -0.88 8.35 -17.99
N LYS A 5 -1.89 9.19 -18.17
CA LYS A 5 -1.76 10.50 -18.79
C LYS A 5 -1.48 11.56 -17.73
N THR A 6 -0.64 12.54 -18.03
CA THR A 6 -0.28 13.61 -17.11
C THR A 6 -1.38 14.67 -17.03
N CYS A 7 -1.56 15.25 -15.85
CA CYS A 7 -2.48 16.36 -15.63
C CYS A 7 -2.09 17.59 -16.45
N GLU A 8 -3.08 18.25 -17.08
CA GLU A 8 -2.85 19.39 -17.96
C GLU A 8 -2.55 20.72 -17.23
N LYS A 9 -2.66 20.80 -15.90
CA LYS A 9 -2.47 22.04 -15.14
C LYS A 9 -0.99 22.30 -14.82
N PRO A 10 -0.26 23.21 -15.46
CA PRO A 10 1.16 23.43 -15.11
C PRO A 10 1.28 24.12 -13.75
N PRO A 11 2.35 23.87 -12.95
CA PRO A 11 3.48 22.96 -13.20
C PRO A 11 3.25 21.54 -12.64
N CYS A 12 2.06 20.96 -12.80
CA CYS A 12 1.71 19.65 -12.26
C CYS A 12 2.35 18.50 -13.05
N ASN A 13 2.98 17.57 -12.32
CA ASN A 13 3.57 16.35 -12.89
C ASN A 13 2.89 15.06 -12.40
N THR A 14 1.72 15.15 -11.76
CA THR A 14 0.90 13.97 -11.42
C THR A 14 -0.03 13.57 -12.57
N TYR A 15 -0.76 12.49 -12.40
CA TYR A 15 -1.56 11.83 -13.42
C TYR A 15 -3.04 12.20 -13.32
N ILE A 16 -3.71 12.07 -14.46
CA ILE A 16 -5.14 12.26 -14.59
C ILE A 16 -5.91 11.29 -13.69
N CYS A 17 -7.00 11.79 -13.10
CA CYS A 17 -7.93 11.00 -12.33
C CYS A 17 -9.30 11.03 -13.02
N GLY A 18 -9.83 9.85 -13.37
CA GLY A 18 -11.06 9.73 -14.15
C GLY A 18 -10.87 10.09 -15.63
N GLU A 19 -11.93 10.59 -16.27
CA GLU A 19 -11.96 10.86 -17.72
C GLU A 19 -11.50 12.28 -18.10
N GLY A 20 -11.43 13.19 -17.13
CA GLY A 20 -11.08 14.59 -17.35
C GLY A 20 -9.57 14.83 -17.60
N PRO A 21 -9.14 16.05 -17.93
CA PRO A 21 -7.73 16.36 -18.19
C PRO A 21 -6.89 16.59 -16.92
N PHE A 22 -7.50 16.49 -15.73
CA PHE A 22 -6.88 16.91 -14.48
C PHE A 22 -6.67 15.75 -13.51
N CYS A 23 -5.64 15.88 -12.67
CA CYS A 23 -5.46 15.00 -11.52
C CYS A 23 -6.52 15.28 -10.46
N PHE A 24 -6.58 14.39 -9.48
CA PHE A 24 -7.48 14.50 -8.32
C PHE A 24 -7.44 15.90 -7.67
N ARG A 25 -6.24 16.46 -7.47
CA ARG A 25 -6.05 17.78 -6.85
C ARG A 25 -6.54 18.96 -7.69
N HIS A 26 -6.42 18.87 -9.02
CA HIS A 26 -6.72 19.98 -9.95
C HIS A 26 -8.09 19.85 -10.62
N SER A 27 -8.84 18.78 -10.34
CA SER A 27 -10.20 18.67 -10.85
C SER A 27 -11.04 19.88 -10.41
N PRO A 28 -11.73 20.56 -11.35
CA PRO A 28 -12.62 21.66 -11.02
C PRO A 28 -13.88 21.19 -10.28
N ASN A 29 -14.24 19.91 -10.43
CA ASN A 29 -15.37 19.29 -9.77
C ASN A 29 -14.88 18.13 -8.89
N LYS A 30 -14.30 18.49 -7.74
CA LYS A 30 -13.69 17.54 -6.80
C LYS A 30 -14.70 16.59 -6.17
N GLU A 31 -15.90 17.09 -5.90
CA GLU A 31 -16.92 16.30 -5.20
C GLU A 31 -17.40 15.14 -6.08
N ASP A 32 -17.72 15.40 -7.35
CA ASP A 32 -18.15 14.35 -8.27
C ASP A 32 -17.02 13.40 -8.63
N LEU A 33 -15.80 13.92 -8.80
CA LEU A 33 -14.63 13.07 -9.01
C LEU A 33 -14.40 12.15 -7.81
N TYR A 34 -14.48 12.68 -6.58
CA TYR A 34 -14.35 11.89 -5.36
C TYR A 34 -15.44 10.82 -5.26
N LYS A 35 -16.71 11.15 -5.55
CA LYS A 35 -17.82 10.18 -5.58
C LYS A 35 -17.57 9.09 -6.61
N SER A 36 -17.04 9.43 -7.79
CA SER A 36 -16.68 8.46 -8.83
C SER A 36 -15.55 7.52 -8.38
N CYS A 37 -14.50 8.07 -7.78
CA CYS A 37 -13.43 7.27 -7.18
C CYS A 37 -13.97 6.37 -6.08
N LEU A 38 -14.80 6.89 -5.18
CA LEU A 38 -15.41 6.12 -4.10
C LEU A 38 -16.28 4.99 -4.65
N ALA A 39 -17.09 5.24 -5.68
CA ALA A 39 -17.89 4.22 -6.33
C ALA A 39 -17.00 3.13 -6.97
N SER A 40 -15.88 3.52 -7.60
CA SER A 40 -14.89 2.57 -8.11
C SER A 40 -14.23 1.75 -7.00
N LEU A 41 -13.94 2.36 -5.84
CA LEU A 41 -13.37 1.67 -4.67
C LEU A 41 -14.37 0.76 -3.95
N LEU A 42 -15.66 1.07 -3.95
CA LEU A 42 -16.68 0.26 -3.29
C LEU A 42 -17.36 -0.76 -4.22
N GLY A 43 -17.22 -0.61 -5.54
CA GLY A 43 -17.75 -1.58 -6.50
C GLY A 43 -16.98 -2.90 -6.49
N ASP A 44 -17.65 -3.96 -6.94
CA ASP A 44 -17.14 -5.34 -6.95
C ASP A 44 -16.10 -5.62 -8.05
N SER A 45 -15.99 -4.74 -9.05
CA SER A 45 -15.03 -4.89 -10.14
C SER A 45 -13.62 -4.52 -9.72
N ASP A 46 -12.64 -5.22 -10.29
CA ASP A 46 -11.23 -4.85 -10.17
C ASP A 46 -10.99 -3.41 -10.64
N VAL A 47 -10.08 -2.74 -9.94
CA VAL A 47 -9.63 -1.39 -10.23
C VAL A 47 -8.34 -1.48 -11.04
N ILE A 48 -8.35 -0.93 -12.25
CA ILE A 48 -7.23 -1.02 -13.20
C ILE A 48 -6.83 0.39 -13.63
N ASP A 49 -5.53 0.69 -13.59
CA ASP A 49 -4.94 1.96 -14.04
C ASP A 49 -5.56 3.22 -13.39
N LEU A 50 -6.17 3.09 -12.19
CA LEU A 50 -6.72 4.22 -11.47
C LEU A 50 -5.57 5.07 -10.90
N SER A 51 -5.60 6.39 -11.10
CA SER A 51 -4.77 7.32 -10.33
C SER A 51 -5.62 8.19 -9.42
N ILE A 52 -5.40 8.07 -8.11
CA ILE A 52 -6.03 8.89 -7.06
C ILE A 52 -4.96 9.56 -6.19
N THR A 53 -3.79 9.85 -6.77
CA THR A 53 -2.62 10.43 -6.06
C THR A 53 -3.03 11.57 -5.13
N GLY A 54 -2.66 11.47 -3.85
CA GLY A 54 -2.96 12.49 -2.85
C GLY A 54 -4.41 12.55 -2.36
N ALA A 55 -5.25 11.57 -2.71
CA ALA A 55 -6.61 11.48 -2.19
C ALA A 55 -6.63 10.99 -0.73
N GLU A 56 -7.71 11.29 -0.04
CA GLU A 56 -7.93 10.91 1.35
C GLU A 56 -9.21 10.07 1.45
N PHE A 57 -9.13 8.94 2.12
CA PHE A 57 -10.27 8.06 2.36
C PHE A 57 -10.28 7.61 3.82
N GLU A 58 -11.48 7.55 4.39
CA GLU A 58 -11.68 7.16 5.79
C GLU A 58 -12.91 6.26 5.94
N ASN A 59 -12.87 5.31 6.88
CA ASN A 59 -14.01 4.50 7.31
C ASN A 59 -14.67 3.70 6.17
N LEU A 60 -13.86 3.03 5.34
CA LEU A 60 -14.36 2.21 4.23
C LEU A 60 -14.02 0.74 4.44
N THR A 61 -14.95 -0.13 4.07
CA THR A 61 -14.69 -1.55 3.87
C THR A 61 -14.76 -1.85 2.38
N LEU A 62 -13.63 -2.24 1.80
CA LEU A 62 -13.57 -2.56 0.38
C LEU A 62 -14.00 -4.01 0.16
N PRO A 63 -14.75 -4.30 -0.92
CA PRO A 63 -15.01 -5.69 -1.29
C PRO A 63 -13.71 -6.39 -1.67
N LYS A 64 -13.71 -7.72 -1.60
CA LYS A 64 -12.57 -8.52 -2.10
C LYS A 64 -12.43 -8.32 -3.61
N LYS A 65 -11.38 -7.63 -4.02
CA LYS A 65 -11.11 -7.32 -5.42
C LYS A 65 -9.65 -7.05 -5.71
N GLY A 66 -9.31 -6.97 -6.98
CA GLY A 66 -8.01 -6.59 -7.50
C GLY A 66 -7.83 -5.09 -7.66
N PHE A 67 -6.63 -4.63 -7.37
CA PHE A 67 -6.05 -3.36 -7.78
C PHE A 67 -4.84 -3.68 -8.63
N VAL A 68 -4.93 -3.35 -9.91
CA VAL A 68 -3.89 -3.66 -10.89
C VAL A 68 -3.36 -2.38 -11.45
N SER A 69 -2.05 -2.20 -11.42
CA SER A 69 -1.38 -1.06 -12.06
C SER A 69 -1.91 0.30 -11.58
N SER A 70 -2.47 0.39 -10.38
CA SER A 70 -3.14 1.58 -9.89
C SER A 70 -2.21 2.42 -9.03
N ASN A 71 -2.27 3.75 -9.19
CA ASN A 71 -1.43 4.71 -8.52
C ASN A 71 -2.19 5.45 -7.41
N MET A 72 -1.87 5.09 -6.19
CA MET A 72 -2.40 5.62 -4.94
C MET A 72 -1.30 6.30 -4.12
N ALA A 73 -0.18 6.68 -4.73
CA ALA A 73 0.89 7.35 -4.02
C ALA A 73 0.41 8.64 -3.33
N TRP A 74 1.06 9.01 -2.24
CA TRP A 74 0.73 10.21 -1.44
C TRP A 74 -0.67 10.22 -0.83
N CYS A 75 -1.44 9.12 -0.91
CA CYS A 75 -2.78 9.07 -0.34
C CYS A 75 -2.74 8.93 1.18
N THR A 76 -3.85 9.34 1.80
CA THR A 76 -4.12 9.08 3.21
C THR A 76 -5.28 8.11 3.35
N PHE A 77 -5.05 7.02 4.05
CA PHE A 77 -6.04 5.99 4.35
C PHE A 77 -6.19 5.86 5.86
N ARG A 78 -7.42 5.98 6.35
CA ARG A 78 -7.76 5.88 7.77
C ARG A 78 -8.89 4.89 7.98
N ASP A 79 -8.70 3.92 8.85
CA ASP A 79 -9.74 2.95 9.21
C ASP A 79 -10.32 2.26 7.95
N ILE A 80 -9.44 1.93 7.00
CA ILE A 80 -9.81 1.24 5.76
C ILE A 80 -9.58 -0.26 5.90
N ASP A 81 -10.58 -1.03 5.51
CA ASP A 81 -10.48 -2.48 5.42
C ASP A 81 -10.21 -2.91 3.97
N PHE A 82 -8.97 -3.29 3.70
CA PHE A 82 -8.47 -3.89 2.46
C PHE A 82 -8.41 -5.42 2.53
N SER A 83 -9.02 -6.06 3.55
CA SER A 83 -8.83 -7.48 3.80
C SER A 83 -9.20 -8.33 2.59
N ALA A 84 -8.31 -9.27 2.25
CA ALA A 84 -8.41 -10.15 1.08
C ALA A 84 -8.54 -9.45 -0.28
N CYS A 85 -8.17 -8.16 -0.39
CA CYS A 85 -7.89 -7.53 -1.67
C CYS A 85 -6.60 -8.10 -2.29
N THR A 86 -6.46 -7.92 -3.60
CA THR A 86 -5.26 -8.25 -4.35
C THR A 86 -4.63 -6.99 -4.91
N PHE A 87 -3.33 -6.79 -4.73
CA PHE A 87 -2.56 -5.67 -5.27
C PHE A 87 -1.47 -6.19 -6.21
N ILE A 88 -1.61 -5.92 -7.50
CA ILE A 88 -0.62 -6.31 -8.50
C ILE A 88 -0.06 -5.04 -9.12
N THR A 89 1.27 -4.89 -9.08
CA THR A 89 1.96 -3.74 -9.69
C THR A 89 1.36 -2.40 -9.31
N SER A 90 0.88 -2.27 -8.08
CA SER A 90 0.19 -1.08 -7.58
C SER A 90 1.09 -0.23 -6.69
N PHE A 91 0.88 1.08 -6.71
CA PHE A 91 1.78 2.07 -6.12
C PHE A 91 1.12 2.76 -4.94
N PHE A 92 1.72 2.62 -3.78
CA PHE A 92 1.34 3.20 -2.49
C PHE A 92 2.53 3.91 -1.85
N ASP A 93 3.42 4.48 -2.66
CA ASP A 93 4.58 5.24 -2.20
C ASP A 93 4.16 6.49 -1.43
N PHE A 94 4.84 6.77 -0.32
CA PHE A 94 4.65 7.98 0.49
C PHE A 94 3.22 8.19 1.01
N CYS A 95 2.48 7.10 1.21
CA CYS A 95 1.15 7.12 1.80
C CYS A 95 1.20 7.21 3.33
N LEU A 96 0.08 7.63 3.90
CA LEU A 96 -0.21 7.45 5.31
C LEU A 96 -1.33 6.41 5.46
N PHE A 97 -1.05 5.34 6.20
CA PHE A 97 -2.04 4.35 6.63
C PHE A 97 -2.18 4.41 8.15
N GLU A 98 -3.39 4.67 8.64
CA GLU A 98 -3.71 4.63 10.07
C GLU A 98 -4.87 3.68 10.31
N ASN A 99 -4.66 2.70 11.19
CA ASN A 99 -5.66 1.69 11.58
C ASN A 99 -6.26 0.90 10.41
N CYS A 100 -5.49 0.72 9.32
CA CYS A 100 -5.95 -0.03 8.16
C CYS A 100 -5.77 -1.55 8.36
N ARG A 101 -6.74 -2.32 7.86
CA ARG A 101 -6.65 -3.79 7.80
C ARG A 101 -6.25 -4.23 6.41
N PHE A 102 -5.27 -5.11 6.36
CA PHE A 102 -4.74 -5.78 5.18
C PHE A 102 -4.73 -7.29 5.39
N ASN A 103 -5.56 -7.83 6.28
CA ASN A 103 -5.55 -9.25 6.62
C ASN A 103 -5.79 -10.11 5.36
N GLY A 104 -4.94 -11.11 5.14
CA GLY A 104 -5.08 -12.05 4.04
C GLY A 104 -5.01 -11.44 2.64
N ILE A 105 -4.38 -10.28 2.46
CA ILE A 105 -4.19 -9.71 1.12
C ILE A 105 -3.24 -10.56 0.27
N ASN A 106 -3.34 -10.40 -1.04
CA ASN A 106 -2.31 -10.85 -1.98
C ASN A 106 -1.64 -9.66 -2.64
N SER A 107 -0.38 -9.36 -2.31
CA SER A 107 0.39 -8.30 -2.95
C SER A 107 1.57 -8.89 -3.71
N ARG A 108 1.72 -8.46 -4.97
CA ARG A 108 2.86 -8.84 -5.81
C ARG A 108 3.35 -7.68 -6.67
N TYR A 109 4.66 -7.45 -6.64
CA TYR A 109 5.32 -6.38 -7.41
C TYR A 109 4.77 -4.97 -7.12
N SER A 110 4.11 -4.80 -5.97
CA SER A 110 3.56 -3.53 -5.53
C SER A 110 4.60 -2.77 -4.70
N ILE A 111 4.34 -1.48 -4.49
CA ILE A 111 5.28 -0.58 -3.84
C ILE A 111 4.58 0.18 -2.73
N PHE A 112 5.20 0.22 -1.55
CA PHE A 112 4.77 0.95 -0.36
C PHE A 112 5.91 1.84 0.18
N SER A 113 6.93 2.11 -0.63
CA SER A 113 8.17 2.77 -0.18
C SER A 113 7.92 4.14 0.44
N GLY A 114 8.63 4.44 1.52
CA GLY A 114 8.54 5.74 2.20
C GLY A 114 7.20 6.01 2.91
N SER A 115 6.28 5.04 2.93
CA SER A 115 4.98 5.19 3.57
C SER A 115 5.07 5.07 5.09
N LYS A 116 4.13 5.74 5.77
CA LYS A 116 3.94 5.62 7.21
C LYS A 116 2.75 4.74 7.50
N MET A 117 2.92 3.77 8.39
CA MET A 117 1.89 2.80 8.78
C MET A 117 1.77 2.79 10.31
N ILE A 118 0.58 3.10 10.81
CA ILE A 118 0.30 3.15 12.25
C ILE A 118 -0.88 2.24 12.54
N GLY A 119 -0.71 1.27 13.44
CA GLY A 119 -1.82 0.39 13.83
C GLY A 119 -2.34 -0.50 12.69
N CYS A 120 -1.51 -0.80 11.69
CA CYS A 120 -1.94 -1.58 10.52
C CYS A 120 -1.73 -3.08 10.72
N ASP A 121 -2.66 -3.89 10.22
CA ASP A 121 -2.62 -5.35 10.36
C ASP A 121 -2.59 -6.04 8.99
N PHE A 122 -1.46 -6.64 8.64
CA PHE A 122 -1.22 -7.41 7.42
C PHE A 122 -1.32 -8.92 7.65
N SER A 123 -1.75 -9.38 8.82
CA SER A 123 -1.59 -10.79 9.18
C SER A 123 -2.22 -11.79 8.21
N GLY A 124 -1.57 -12.94 8.03
CA GLY A 124 -2.00 -14.01 7.13
C GLY A 124 -1.91 -13.69 5.64
N SER A 125 -1.17 -12.65 5.25
CA SER A 125 -1.11 -12.18 3.86
C SER A 125 -0.01 -12.86 3.04
N SER A 126 -0.21 -12.91 1.72
CA SER A 126 0.86 -13.24 0.76
C SER A 126 1.37 -11.97 0.11
N ILE A 127 2.53 -11.49 0.54
CA ILE A 127 3.11 -10.19 0.15
C ILE A 127 4.50 -10.47 -0.42
N THR A 128 4.55 -10.95 -1.66
CA THR A 128 5.79 -11.41 -2.30
C THR A 128 6.33 -10.35 -3.26
N HIS A 129 7.65 -10.23 -3.37
CA HIS A 129 8.30 -9.26 -4.27
C HIS A 129 7.78 -7.82 -4.10
N THR A 130 7.40 -7.44 -2.88
CA THR A 130 6.82 -6.11 -2.60
C THR A 130 7.89 -5.22 -2.00
N ASN A 131 7.89 -3.95 -2.42
CA ASN A 131 8.88 -2.99 -1.96
C ASN A 131 8.32 -2.14 -0.81
N PHE A 132 8.92 -2.26 0.36
CA PHE A 132 8.67 -1.51 1.60
C PHE A 132 9.88 -0.67 2.01
N VAL A 133 10.77 -0.30 1.08
CA VAL A 133 11.97 0.46 1.43
C VAL A 133 11.62 1.78 2.12
N GLY A 134 12.26 2.02 3.26
CA GLY A 134 12.13 3.27 3.99
C GLY A 134 10.76 3.51 4.64
N ILE A 135 9.95 2.47 4.87
CA ILE A 135 8.69 2.64 5.60
C ILE A 135 8.94 3.02 7.07
N ASP A 136 7.99 3.74 7.67
CA ASP A 136 7.93 3.97 9.12
C ASP A 136 6.70 3.27 9.70
N THR A 137 6.94 2.23 10.50
CA THR A 137 5.88 1.47 11.16
C THR A 137 5.83 1.77 12.66
N LEU A 138 4.60 1.81 13.18
CA LEU A 138 4.32 1.87 14.61
C LEU A 138 3.11 0.99 14.93
N ASN A 139 3.28 0.00 15.81
CA ASN A 139 2.22 -0.92 16.23
C ASN A 139 1.59 -1.68 15.05
N CYS A 140 2.42 -2.24 14.17
CA CYS A 140 1.95 -2.97 12.98
C CYS A 140 2.14 -4.49 13.14
N ASN A 141 1.30 -5.28 12.48
CA ASN A 141 1.37 -6.74 12.51
C ASN A 141 1.55 -7.31 11.10
N PHE A 142 2.62 -8.08 10.89
CA PHE A 142 2.88 -8.88 9.69
C PHE A 142 2.89 -10.38 10.01
N GLY A 143 2.33 -10.81 11.14
CA GLY A 143 2.31 -12.22 11.54
C GLY A 143 1.67 -13.14 10.50
N ASP A 144 2.15 -14.37 10.40
CA ASP A 144 1.68 -15.39 9.44
C ASP A 144 1.80 -14.97 7.95
N CYS A 145 2.62 -13.96 7.64
CA CYS A 145 2.81 -13.52 6.25
C CYS A 145 3.84 -14.34 5.46
N ASP A 146 3.58 -14.51 4.17
CA ASP A 146 4.63 -14.80 3.19
C ASP A 146 5.21 -13.50 2.63
N LEU A 147 6.44 -13.19 3.02
CA LEU A 147 7.19 -12.00 2.63
C LEU A 147 8.37 -12.32 1.69
N TYR A 148 8.30 -13.44 0.97
CA TYR A 148 9.36 -13.88 0.07
C TYR A 148 9.79 -12.75 -0.89
N TYR A 149 11.10 -12.46 -0.89
CA TYR A 149 11.73 -11.44 -1.74
C TYR A 149 11.19 -10.00 -1.52
N SER A 150 10.55 -9.72 -0.38
CA SER A 150 10.09 -8.36 -0.07
C SER A 150 11.21 -7.53 0.58
N ASN A 151 11.22 -6.23 0.31
CA ASN A 151 12.33 -5.35 0.68
C ASN A 151 11.89 -4.32 1.72
N PHE A 152 12.39 -4.43 2.94
CA PHE A 152 12.20 -3.50 4.05
C PHE A 152 13.45 -2.64 4.32
N GLY A 153 14.43 -2.61 3.43
CA GLY A 153 15.69 -1.92 3.65
C GLY A 153 15.50 -0.44 4.03
N THR A 154 16.37 0.06 4.90
CA THR A 154 16.33 1.45 5.43
C THR A 154 15.05 1.86 6.17
N SER A 155 14.21 0.91 6.57
CA SER A 155 12.95 1.20 7.29
C SER A 155 13.12 1.45 8.78
N TYR A 156 12.16 2.15 9.37
CA TYR A 156 12.02 2.35 10.81
C TYR A 156 10.89 1.48 11.33
N LEU A 157 11.24 0.41 12.06
CA LEU A 157 10.30 -0.59 12.54
C LEU A 157 10.16 -0.49 14.05
N ARG A 158 9.01 -0.01 14.52
CA ARG A 158 8.71 0.13 15.96
C ARG A 158 7.47 -0.64 16.32
N ASP A 159 7.57 -1.47 17.37
CA ASP A 159 6.43 -2.24 17.86
C ASP A 159 5.78 -3.03 16.71
N THR A 160 6.60 -3.74 15.94
CA THR A 160 6.16 -4.40 14.70
C THR A 160 6.47 -5.88 14.75
N ASP A 161 5.47 -6.71 14.49
CA ASP A 161 5.61 -8.16 14.59
C ASP A 161 5.70 -8.80 13.21
N PHE A 162 6.69 -9.67 13.04
CA PHE A 162 6.90 -10.57 11.91
C PHE A 162 6.99 -12.00 12.46
N ILE A 163 5.92 -12.46 13.12
CA ILE A 163 5.88 -13.77 13.79
C ILE A 163 5.35 -14.82 12.80
N ASP A 164 5.99 -16.00 12.75
CA ASP A 164 5.61 -17.11 11.86
C ASP A 164 5.56 -16.71 10.37
N CYS A 165 6.53 -15.90 9.94
CA CYS A 165 6.63 -15.39 8.58
C CYS A 165 7.63 -16.19 7.73
N ASN A 166 7.34 -16.28 6.44
CA ASN A 166 8.34 -16.61 5.44
C ASN A 166 9.08 -15.35 4.98
N LEU A 167 10.29 -15.16 5.47
CA LEU A 167 11.22 -14.06 5.20
C LEU A 167 12.36 -14.44 4.24
N LYS A 168 12.25 -15.59 3.56
CA LYS A 168 13.26 -16.02 2.56
C LYS A 168 13.56 -14.92 1.55
N LYS A 169 14.84 -14.54 1.44
CA LYS A 169 15.33 -13.48 0.54
C LYS A 169 14.71 -12.10 0.79
N ALA A 170 13.98 -11.91 1.89
CA ALA A 170 13.58 -10.58 2.29
C ALA A 170 14.83 -9.77 2.66
N ASP A 171 14.75 -8.45 2.51
CA ASP A 171 15.86 -7.54 2.82
C ASP A 171 15.45 -6.59 3.96
N PHE A 172 16.11 -6.71 5.10
CA PHE A 172 15.99 -5.86 6.28
C PHE A 172 17.28 -5.04 6.52
N SER A 173 18.17 -4.94 5.53
CA SER A 173 19.43 -4.21 5.66
C SER A 173 19.20 -2.76 6.06
N HIS A 174 20.01 -2.26 6.98
CA HIS A 174 19.96 -0.87 7.47
C HIS A 174 18.62 -0.47 8.11
N THR A 175 17.83 -1.44 8.58
CA THR A 175 16.61 -1.13 9.34
C THR A 175 16.93 -0.65 10.75
N ASN A 176 16.12 0.29 11.25
CA ASN A 176 16.10 0.65 12.66
C ASN A 176 14.98 -0.15 13.34
N GLN A 177 15.34 -1.12 14.18
CA GLN A 177 14.41 -2.04 14.80
C GLN A 177 14.29 -1.75 16.30
N ARG A 178 13.08 -1.44 16.78
CA ARG A 178 12.80 -1.27 18.21
C ARG A 178 11.55 -2.02 18.60
N ARG A 179 11.69 -3.06 19.44
CA ARG A 179 10.61 -3.97 19.84
C ARG A 179 9.97 -4.60 18.60
N VAL A 180 10.81 -5.22 17.79
CA VAL A 180 10.41 -6.01 16.62
C VAL A 180 10.54 -7.48 16.99
N SER A 181 9.55 -8.29 16.63
CA SER A 181 9.55 -9.72 16.87
C SER A 181 9.67 -10.49 15.55
N PHE A 182 10.62 -11.42 15.47
CA PHE A 182 10.78 -12.34 14.34
C PHE A 182 10.58 -13.80 14.75
N ARG A 183 9.84 -14.04 15.85
CA ARG A 183 9.70 -15.40 16.41
C ARG A 183 9.04 -16.34 15.41
N TYR A 184 9.54 -17.57 15.32
CA TYR A 184 9.05 -18.61 14.42
C TYR A 184 9.20 -18.30 12.91
N SER A 185 9.81 -17.17 12.56
CA SER A 185 10.13 -16.81 11.19
C SER A 185 11.53 -17.28 10.82
N ASN A 186 11.75 -17.56 9.54
CA ASN A 186 13.06 -17.91 8.98
C ASN A 186 13.92 -16.65 8.69
N TYR A 187 14.08 -15.79 9.70
CA TYR A 187 14.79 -14.51 9.60
C TYR A 187 16.27 -14.67 9.23
N GLU A 188 16.89 -15.80 9.56
CA GLU A 188 18.23 -16.18 9.15
C GLU A 188 18.38 -16.35 7.63
N GLU A 189 17.28 -16.57 6.90
CA GLU A 189 17.25 -16.62 5.43
C GLU A 189 16.98 -15.25 4.78
N ALA A 190 16.78 -14.21 5.59
CA ALA A 190 16.69 -12.84 5.16
C ALA A 190 18.07 -12.16 5.18
N ARG A 191 18.26 -11.16 4.33
CA ARG A 191 19.40 -10.26 4.43
C ARG A 191 19.10 -9.23 5.52
N HIS A 192 19.98 -9.02 6.50
CA HIS A 192 19.75 -8.09 7.61
C HIS A 192 21.06 -7.50 8.14
#